data_AF-A0A286REK3-F1
#
_entry.id   AF-A0A286REK3-F1
#
_cell.length_a   1.000
_cell.length_b   1.000
_cell.length_c   1.000
_cell.angle_alpha   90.00
_cell.angle_beta   90.00
_cell.angle_gamma   90.00
#
_symmetry.space_group_name_H-M   'P 1'
#
loop_
_entity.id
_entity.type
_entity.pdbx_description
1 polymer ?
#
loop_
_entity_poly.entity_id
_entity_poly.type
_entity_poly.pdbx_seq_one_letter_code
_entity_poly.pdbx_strand_id
1 'polypeptide(L)' 'MRKKYIVRLTEEERQKCQEVIRKLQATSRKVRRAQILLKADANGPAWTD' A
#
# COMPACT_ATOMS: atom_id res chain seq x y z
N MET A 1 16.33 5.93 11.34
CA MET A 1 15.74 5.07 12.41
C MET A 1 15.72 3.62 11.93
N ARG A 2 16.03 2.63 12.78
CA ARG A 2 15.84 1.21 12.41
C ARG A 2 14.33 0.93 12.31
N LYS A 3 13.80 0.77 11.09
CA LYS A 3 12.40 0.40 10.89
C LYS A 3 12.19 -1.03 11.39
N LYS A 4 11.32 -1.20 12.39
CA LYS A 4 10.98 -2.51 12.99
C LYS A 4 10.15 -3.39 12.04
N TYR A 5 9.41 -2.77 11.14
CA TYR A 5 8.56 -3.44 10.16
C TYR A 5 8.84 -2.90 8.76
N ILE A 6 9.23 -3.79 7.85
CA ILE A 6 9.41 -3.51 6.42
C ILE A 6 8.21 -4.12 5.70
N VAL A 7 7.41 -3.29 5.04
CA VAL A 7 6.28 -3.76 4.26
C VAL A 7 6.81 -4.30 2.93
N ARG A 8 6.51 -5.56 2.62
CA ARG A 8 6.76 -6.17 1.31
C ARG A 8 5.45 -6.74 0.82
N LEU A 9 4.87 -6.11 -0.19
CA LEU A 9 3.66 -6.62 -0.81
C LEU A 9 4.03 -7.61 -1.92
N THR A 10 3.25 -8.67 -2.07
CA THR A 10 3.29 -9.49 -3.29
C THR A 10 2.62 -8.75 -4.45
N GLU A 11 2.84 -9.22 -5.68
CA GLU A 11 2.23 -8.60 -6.86
C GLU A 11 0.70 -8.68 -6.82
N GLU A 12 0.15 -9.77 -6.29
CA GLU A 12 -1.30 -9.95 -6.11
C GLU A 12 -1.87 -8.95 -5.09
N GLU A 13 -1.17 -8.73 -3.98
CA GLU A 13 -1.58 -7.76 -2.95
C GLU A 13 -1.52 -6.33 -3.48
N ARG A 14 -0.50 -6.02 -4.28
CA ARG A 14 -0.34 -4.74 -4.96
C ARG A 14 -1.47 -4.48 -5.94
N GLN A 15 -1.79 -5.45 -6.80
CA GLN A 15 -2.91 -5.35 -7.73
C GLN A 15 -4.24 -5.17 -7.00
N LYS A 16 -4.45 -5.89 -5.91
CA LYS A 16 -5.67 -5.77 -5.10
C LYS A 16 -5.80 -4.37 -4.48
N CYS A 17 -4.71 -3.78 -3.98
CA CYS A 17 -4.71 -2.41 -3.48
C CYS A 17 -5.00 -1.40 -4.60
N GLN A 18 -4.41 -1.59 -5.79
CA GLN A 18 -4.68 -0.74 -6.94
C GLN A 18 -6.12 -0.84 -7.43
N GLU A 19 -6.70 -2.05 -7.49
CA GLU A 19 -8.11 -2.24 -7.82
C GLU A 19 -9.03 -1.52 -6.82
N VAL A 20 -8.74 -1.64 -5.52
CA VAL A 20 -9.51 -0.96 -4.46
C VAL A 20 -9.49 0.55 -4.64
N ILE A 21 -8.35 1.11 -5.05
CA ILE A 21 -8.21 2.55 -5.33
C ILE A 21 -8.95 2.91 -6.62
N ARG A 22 -8.76 2.16 -7.70
CA ARG A 22 -9.37 2.41 -9.02
C ARG A 22 -10.87 2.34 -8.98
N LYS A 23 -11.43 1.34 -8.30
CA LYS A 23 -12.88 1.16 -8.24
C LYS A 23 -13.54 2.21 -7.35
N LEU A 24 -12.81 2.91 -6.47
CA LEU A 24 -13.34 3.78 -5.40
C LEU A 24 -14.48 3.11 -4.60
N GLN A 25 -14.60 1.78 -4.70
CA GLN A 25 -15.72 0.97 -4.19
C GLN A 25 -15.59 0.71 -2.70
N ALA A 26 -14.45 1.06 -2.11
CA ALA A 26 -14.20 0.93 -0.70
C ALA A 26 -14.50 2.23 0.02
N THR A 27 -14.95 2.15 1.28
CA THR A 27 -15.06 3.32 2.16
C THR A 27 -13.77 4.15 2.12
N SER A 28 -13.88 5.48 2.19
CA SER A 28 -12.75 6.42 2.07
C SER A 28 -11.52 6.03 2.90
N ARG A 29 -11.75 5.45 4.09
CA ARG A 29 -10.71 4.91 4.98
C ARG A 29 -9.94 3.72 4.39
N LYS A 30 -10.62 2.80 3.69
CA LYS A 30 -10.00 1.61 3.08
C LYS A 30 -9.20 1.97 1.83
N VAL A 31 -9.67 2.93 1.01
CA VAL A 31 -8.87 3.49 -0.10
C VAL A 31 -7.59 4.15 0.43
N ARG A 32 -7.70 4.96 1.49
CA ARG A 32 -6.54 5.62 2.11
C ARG A 32 -5.53 4.63 2.68
N ARG A 33 -5.98 3.54 3.32
CA ARG A 33 -5.10 2.45 3.79
C ARG A 33 -4.39 1.73 2.64
N ALA A 34 -5.09 1.45 1.54
CA ALA A 34 -4.50 0.83 0.36
C ALA A 34 -3.39 1.72 -0.25
N GLN A 35 -3.61 3.04 -0.31
CA GLN A 35 -2.59 3.99 -0.77
C GLN A 35 -1.35 4.03 0.16
N ILE A 36 -1.56 3.98 1.47
CA ILE A 36 -0.46 3.95 2.45
C ILE A 36 0.36 2.68 2.29
N LEU A 37 -0.28 1.51 2.15
CA LEU A 37 0.40 0.24 1.93
C LEU A 37 1.22 0.23 0.65
N LEU A 38 0.67 0.74 -0.46
CA LEU A 38 1.40 0.85 -1.73
C LEU A 38 2.61 1.79 -1.66
N LYS A 39 2.52 2.88 -0.88
CA LYS A 39 3.64 3.81 -0.68
C LYS A 39 4.72 3.23 0.25
N ALA A 40 4.31 2.47 1.25
CA ALA A 40 5.19 1.85 2.23
C ALA A 40 5.88 0.58 1.70
N ASP A 41 5.43 0.04 0.57
CA ASP A 41 6.02 -1.14 -0.06
C ASP A 41 7.51 -0.91 -0.34
N ALA A 42 8.34 -1.81 0.18
CA ALA A 42 9.79 -1.77 0.04
C ALA A 42 10.27 -2.01 -1.39
N ASN A 43 9.44 -2.68 -2.21
CA ASN A 43 9.66 -2.83 -3.65
C ASN A 43 9.13 -1.63 -4.45
N GLY A 44 8.46 -0.68 -3.78
CA GLY A 44 7.87 0.53 -4.35
C GLY A 44 8.67 1.77 -3.96
N PRO A 45 8.02 2.91 -3.63
CA PRO A 45 8.70 4.13 -3.21
C PRO A 45 9.51 3.97 -1.92
N ALA A 46 9.39 2.82 -1.25
CA ALA A 46 10.11 2.44 -0.06
C ALA A 46 10.13 3.58 0.97
N TRP A 47 8.94 4.17 1.20
CA TRP A 47 8.75 5.45 1.89
C TRP A 47 9.83 5.66 2.96
N THR A 48 10.81 6.47 2.59
CA THR A 48 11.88 6.96 3.45
C THR A 48 11.22 7.96 4.37
N ASP A 49 10.93 7.51 5.58
CA ASP A 49 10.54 8.44 6.63
C ASP A 49 11.82 9.12 7.13
#